data_AF-A0A5K1BFQ7-F1
#
_entry.id   AF-A0A5K1BFQ7-F1
#
_cell.length_a   1.000
_cell.length_b   1.000
_cell.length_c   1.000
_cell.angle_alpha   90.00
_cell.angle_beta   90.00
_cell.angle_gamma   90.00
#
_symmetry.space_group_name_H-M   'P 1'
#
loop_
_entity.id
_entity.type
_entity.pdbx_description
1 polymer ?
#
loop_
_entity_poly.entity_id
_entity_poly.type
_entity_poly.pdbx_seq_one_letter_code
_entity_poly.pdbx_strand_id
1 'polypeptide(L)'
;EINEKILSMDYSGLKAEIKTVDAQDSLNGGVLVLVSGELISKDNVKRNFTQSFFLAPQDRGYYVLNDIFRYVEEIGHPVVNNGVANNVNEEVHEELPTREQ
;
A
#
# COMPACT_ATOMS: atom_id res chain seq x y z
N GLU A 1 -11.47 3.75 -19.88
CA GLU A 1 -11.52 3.36 -18.46
C GLU A 1 -10.15 3.09 -17.81
N ILE A 2 -9.42 2.00 -18.09
CA ILE A 2 -8.12 1.72 -17.43
C ILE A 2 -7.10 2.87 -17.65
N ASN A 3 -6.91 3.30 -18.89
CA ASN A 3 -5.98 4.38 -19.23
C ASN A 3 -6.33 5.69 -18.50
N GLU A 4 -7.61 6.08 -18.50
CA GLU A 4 -8.09 7.28 -17.82
C GLU A 4 -7.88 7.18 -16.31
N LYS A 5 -8.12 6.01 -15.72
CA LYS A 5 -7.92 5.76 -14.30
C LYS A 5 -6.45 5.91 -13.92
N ILE A 6 -5.52 5.35 -14.71
CA ILE A 6 -4.07 5.50 -14.49
C ILE A 6 -3.66 6.97 -14.56
N LEU A 7 -4.12 7.69 -15.60
CA LEU A 7 -3.81 9.11 -15.78
C LEU A 7 -4.38 9.97 -14.64
N SER A 8 -5.55 9.61 -14.10
CA SER A 8 -6.18 10.35 -12.99
C SER A 8 -5.46 10.19 -11.64
N MET A 9 -4.62 9.18 -11.47
CA MET A 9 -3.91 8.94 -10.20
C MET A 9 -2.63 9.76 -10.03
N ASP A 10 -2.25 10.54 -11.05
CA ASP A 10 -1.07 11.42 -11.07
C ASP A 10 0.16 10.78 -10.40
N TYR A 11 0.58 9.63 -10.94
CA TYR A 11 1.81 8.96 -10.49
C TYR A 11 3.09 9.78 -10.78
N SER A 12 2.97 11.02 -11.26
CA SER A 12 4.11 11.84 -11.65
C SER A 12 4.99 12.19 -10.43
N GLY A 13 6.14 11.51 -10.35
CA GLY A 13 7.10 11.67 -9.27
C GLY A 13 6.80 10.86 -8.01
N LEU A 14 5.93 9.84 -8.09
CA LEU A 14 5.98 8.73 -7.14
C LEU A 14 7.14 7.79 -7.50
N LYS A 15 7.92 7.39 -6.51
CA LYS A 15 8.95 6.35 -6.64
C LYS A 15 8.43 5.06 -6.01
N ALA A 16 8.46 3.97 -6.77
CA ALA A 16 8.18 2.64 -6.24
C ALA A 16 9.48 1.94 -5.83
N GLU A 17 9.52 1.42 -4.61
CA GLU A 17 10.59 0.53 -4.14
C GLU A 17 9.98 -0.85 -3.89
N ILE A 18 10.38 -1.84 -4.71
CA ILE A 18 9.87 -3.20 -4.62
C ILE A 18 10.62 -3.95 -3.53
N LYS A 19 9.86 -4.58 -2.61
CA LYS A 19 10.38 -5.40 -1.51
C LYS A 19 10.42 -6.86 -1.89
N THR A 20 9.30 -7.40 -2.38
CA THR A 20 9.22 -8.80 -2.81
C THR A 20 8.45 -8.91 -4.11
N VAL A 21 8.81 -9.94 -4.89
CA VAL A 21 8.08 -10.39 -6.07
C VAL A 21 8.05 -11.90 -6.01
N ASP A 22 6.84 -12.44 -6.00
CA ASP A 22 6.57 -13.87 -6.09
C ASP A 22 5.75 -14.13 -7.34
N ALA A 23 6.05 -15.24 -8.03
CA ALA A 23 5.34 -15.63 -9.25
C ALA A 23 5.06 -17.13 -9.22
N GLN A 24 3.86 -17.51 -9.64
CA GLN A 24 3.42 -18.89 -9.70
C GLN A 24 2.69 -19.17 -11.01
N ASP A 25 3.06 -20.27 -11.66
CA ASP A 25 2.31 -20.80 -12.80
C ASP A 25 0.85 -21.08 -12.39
N SER A 26 -0.07 -20.74 -13.28
CA SER A 26 -1.50 -20.85 -13.07
C SER A 26 -2.17 -21.57 -14.24
N LEU A 27 -3.50 -21.63 -14.20
CA LEU A 27 -4.30 -22.33 -15.19
C LEU A 27 -4.07 -21.76 -16.60
N ASN A 28 -4.09 -22.64 -17.61
CA ASN A 28 -3.97 -22.30 -19.03
C ASN A 28 -2.70 -21.53 -19.40
N GLY A 29 -1.59 -21.80 -18.70
CA GLY A 29 -0.32 -21.14 -18.93
C GLY A 29 -0.27 -19.68 -18.47
N GLY A 30 -1.27 -19.23 -17.71
CA GLY A 30 -1.23 -17.95 -17.02
C GLY A 30 -0.25 -17.94 -15.85
N VAL A 31 0.08 -16.76 -15.34
CA VAL A 31 0.99 -16.58 -14.20
C VAL A 31 0.34 -15.63 -13.19
N LEU A 32 0.26 -16.05 -11.93
CA LEU A 32 -0.12 -15.18 -10.83
C LEU A 32 1.15 -14.53 -10.28
N VAL A 33 1.17 -13.21 -10.20
CA VAL A 33 2.28 -12.42 -9.66
C VAL A 33 1.79 -11.65 -8.44
N LEU A 34 2.53 -11.73 -7.34
CA LEU A 34 2.30 -10.94 -6.13
C LEU A 34 3.52 -10.07 -5.87
N VAL A 35 3.27 -8.77 -5.71
CA VAL A 35 4.30 -7.76 -5.47
C VAL A 35 4.01 -7.08 -4.15
N SER A 36 5.02 -6.92 -3.30
CA SER A 36 4.98 -6.03 -2.14
C SER A 36 6.03 -4.93 -2.29
N GLY A 37 5.73 -3.73 -1.81
CA GLY A 37 6.64 -2.61 -1.94
C GLY A 37 6.22 -1.36 -1.16
N GLU A 38 6.96 -0.28 -1.37
CA GLU A 38 6.67 1.06 -0.87
C GLU A 38 6.49 2.03 -2.04
N LEU A 39 5.46 2.87 -1.97
CA LEU A 39 5.34 4.07 -2.78
C LEU A 39 5.82 5.27 -1.98
N ILE A 40 6.75 6.02 -2.54
CA ILE A 40 7.36 7.20 -1.95
C ILE A 40 6.90 8.42 -2.75
N SER A 41 6.20 9.35 -2.11
CA SER A 41 5.78 10.61 -2.73
C SER A 41 6.94 11.62 -2.79
N LYS A 42 6.75 12.73 -3.53
CA LYS A 42 7.71 13.85 -3.58
C LYS A 42 8.03 14.43 -2.19
N ASP A 43 7.08 14.35 -1.28
CA ASP A 43 7.20 14.83 0.11
C ASP A 43 7.90 13.81 1.03
N ASN A 44 8.51 12.76 0.46
CA ASN A 44 9.11 11.62 1.17
C ASN A 44 8.14 10.84 2.07
N VAL A 45 6.82 10.98 1.86
CA VAL A 45 5.84 10.14 2.54
C VAL A 45 5.88 8.76 1.92
N LYS A 46 6.10 7.75 2.76
CA LYS A 46 6.14 6.34 2.36
C LYS A 46 4.82 5.66 2.67
N ARG A 47 4.32 4.86 1.74
CA ARG A 47 3.14 4.01 1.94
C ARG A 47 3.42 2.61 1.43
N ASN A 48 3.25 1.61 2.28
CA ASN A 48 3.34 0.22 1.87
C ASN A 48 2.18 -0.13 0.93
N PHE A 49 2.46 -0.99 -0.05
CA PHE A 49 1.44 -1.51 -0.95
C PHE A 49 1.65 -3.00 -1.21
N THR A 50 0.57 -3.63 -1.66
CA THR A 50 0.58 -4.92 -2.31
C THR A 50 -0.14 -4.80 -3.64
N GLN A 51 0.40 -5.43 -4.67
CA GLN A 51 -0.22 -5.49 -5.98
C GLN A 51 -0.18 -6.91 -6.51
N SER A 52 -1.30 -7.41 -7.02
CA SER A 52 -1.38 -8.71 -7.65
C SER A 52 -1.75 -8.56 -9.12
N PHE A 53 -1.02 -9.27 -9.97
CA PHE A 53 -1.31 -9.38 -11.40
C PHE A 53 -1.68 -10.80 -11.76
N PHE A 54 -2.68 -10.97 -12.62
CA PHE A 54 -2.82 -12.20 -13.40
C PHE A 54 -2.36 -11.95 -14.82
N LEU A 55 -1.28 -12.60 -15.22
CA LEU A 55 -0.73 -12.56 -16.57
C LEU A 55 -1.37 -13.68 -17.39
N ALA A 56 -2.12 -13.32 -18.43
CA ALA A 56 -2.69 -14.28 -19.36
C ALA A 56 -1.82 -14.36 -20.63
N PRO A 57 -1.60 -15.56 -21.20
CA PRO A 57 -0.80 -15.71 -22.40
C PRO A 57 -1.50 -15.09 -23.63
N GLN A 58 -0.70 -14.64 -24.59
CA GLN A 58 -1.11 -14.19 -25.92
C GLN A 58 -0.10 -14.68 -26.97
N ASP A 59 -0.36 -14.49 -28.28
CA ASP A 59 0.51 -14.97 -29.38
C ASP A 59 2.01 -14.67 -29.17
N ARG A 60 2.32 -13.52 -28.54
CA ARG A 60 3.68 -13.14 -28.14
C ARG A 60 3.68 -12.59 -26.71
N GLY A 61 4.04 -13.45 -25.75
CA GLY A 61 4.21 -13.08 -24.34
C GLY A 61 2.91 -13.10 -23.56
N TYR A 62 2.75 -12.11 -22.68
CA TYR A 62 1.64 -12.01 -21.73
C TYR A 62 1.00 -10.63 -21.78
N TYR A 63 -0.29 -10.57 -21.45
CA TYR A 63 -0.96 -9.32 -21.06
C TYR A 63 -1.48 -9.43 -19.63
N VAL A 64 -1.65 -8.28 -18.99
CA VAL A 64 -2.25 -8.20 -17.66
C VAL A 64 -3.77 -8.32 -17.81
N LEU A 65 -4.33 -9.45 -17.40
CA LEU A 65 -5.78 -9.66 -17.41
C LEU A 65 -6.43 -9.07 -16.16
N ASN A 66 -5.78 -9.23 -15.00
CA ASN A 66 -6.22 -8.65 -13.73
C ASN A 66 -5.08 -7.85 -13.12
N ASP A 67 -5.40 -6.67 -12.58
CA ASP A 67 -4.50 -5.80 -11.82
C ASP A 67 -5.25 -5.32 -10.57
N ILE A 68 -4.79 -5.76 -9.40
CA ILE A 68 -5.38 -5.38 -8.11
C ILE A 68 -4.29 -4.74 -7.27
N PHE A 69 -4.48 -3.46 -6.93
CA PHE A 69 -3.58 -2.70 -6.09
C PHE A 69 -4.26 -2.35 -4.75
N ARG A 70 -3.51 -2.44 -3.65
CA ARG A 70 -3.97 -2.06 -2.32
C ARG A 70 -2.85 -1.42 -1.51
N TYR A 71 -3.14 -0.26 -0.90
CA TYR A 71 -2.31 0.27 0.19
C TYR A 71 -2.48 -0.58 1.45
N VAL A 72 -1.38 -0.85 2.12
CA VAL A 72 -1.38 -1.53 3.42
C VAL A 72 -1.33 -0.47 4.50
N GLU A 73 -2.39 -0.37 5.30
CA GLU A 73 -2.41 0.50 6.47
C GLU A 73 -1.51 -0.08 7.56
N GLU A 74 -0.62 0.74 8.11
CA GLU A 74 0.15 0.37 9.29
C GLU A 74 -0.74 0.55 10.52
N ILE A 75 -1.14 -0.56 11.14
CA ILE A 75 -1.90 -0.57 12.39
C ILE A 75 -0.98 0.00 13.49
N GLY A 76 -1.07 1.30 13.75
CA GLY A 76 -0.27 1.97 14.79
C GLY A 76 0.06 3.43 14.54
N HIS A 77 -0.13 3.95 13.32
CA HIS A 77 0.05 5.37 13.06
C HIS A 77 -1.30 6.09 13.15
N PRO A 78 -1.55 6.93 14.17
CA PRO A 78 -2.74 7.78 14.15
C PRO A 78 -2.66 8.61 12.87
N VAL A 79 -3.69 8.49 12.04
CA VAL A 79 -3.90 9.38 10.90
C VAL A 79 -4.01 10.78 11.49
N VAL A 80 -2.93 11.57 11.45
CA VAL A 80 -2.99 12.99 11.75
C VAL A 80 -3.73 13.62 10.59
N ASN A 81 -5.04 13.65 10.72
CA ASN A 81 -5.92 14.40 9.84
C ASN A 81 -5.61 15.87 10.13
N ASN A 82 -4.91 16.56 9.23
CA ASN A 82 -4.67 18.00 9.32
C ASN A 82 -5.99 18.76 9.04
N GLY A 83 -6.93 18.62 9.97
CA GLY A 83 -8.16 19.40 10.10
C GLY A 83 -8.12 20.13 11.44
N VAL A 84 -8.07 21.45 11.37
CA VAL A 84 -8.03 22.40 12.50
C VAL A 84 -9.13 22.09 13.54
N ALA A 85 -8.78 21.88 14.81
CA ALA A 85 -9.47 22.44 15.99
C ALA A 85 -8.86 22.00 17.34
N ASN A 86 -8.31 22.99 18.06
CA ASN A 86 -8.36 23.24 19.50
C ASN A 86 -7.85 22.17 20.50
N ASN A 87 -6.61 22.38 20.98
CA ASN A 87 -6.09 21.76 22.19
C ASN A 87 -6.80 22.32 23.44
N VAL A 88 -7.58 21.49 24.13
CA VAL A 88 -7.86 21.65 25.56
C VAL A 88 -6.94 20.68 26.29
N ASN A 89 -6.08 21.22 27.16
CA ASN A 89 -5.17 20.46 28.03
C ASN A 89 -5.98 19.64 29.05
N GLU A 90 -5.69 18.35 29.16
CA GLU A 90 -5.90 17.59 30.39
C GLU A 90 -4.63 16.79 30.71
N GLU A 91 -3.96 17.18 31.81
CA GLU A 91 -2.88 16.43 32.44
C GLU A 91 -3.44 15.13 33.02
N VAL A 92 -2.84 14.00 32.65
CA VAL A 92 -3.13 12.71 33.28
C VAL A 92 -1.99 12.37 34.23
N HIS A 93 -2.30 12.36 35.53
CA HIS A 93 -1.44 11.84 36.59
C HIS A 93 -1.28 10.32 36.46
N GLU A 94 -0.03 9.83 36.41
CA GLU A 94 0.29 8.40 36.56
C GLU A 94 0.26 8.00 38.05
N GLU A 95 -0.69 7.14 38.45
CA GLU A 95 -0.56 6.34 39.68
C GLU A 95 0.02 4.96 39.34
N LEU A 96 1.19 4.66 39.93
CA LEU A 96 1.84 3.35 39.86
C LEU A 96 1.04 2.31 40.67
N PRO A 97 0.82 1.08 40.17
CA PRO A 97 0.12 0.06 40.93
C PRO A 97 1.02 -0.50 42.04
N THR A 98 0.55 -0.38 43.28
CA THR A 98 1.16 -1.00 44.46
C THR A 98 1.09 -2.52 44.35
N ARG A 99 2.23 -3.17 44.57
CA ARG A 99 2.40 -4.62 44.57
C ARG A 99 1.90 -5.17 45.91
N GLU A 100 0.83 -5.96 45.91
CA GLU A 100 0.44 -6.76 47.07
C GLU A 100 0.82 -8.24 46.89
N GLN A 101 1.23 -8.82 48.02
CA GLN A 101 1.77 -10.17 48.22
C GLN A 101 0.71 -11.26 48.10
#